data_AF-A0A3C0GC47-F1
#
_entry.id   AF-A0A3C0GC47-F1
#
_cell.length_a   1.000
_cell.length_b   1.000
_cell.length_c   1.000
_cell.angle_alpha   90.00
_cell.angle_beta   90.00
_cell.angle_gamma   90.00
#
_symmetry.space_group_name_H-M   'P 1'
#
loop_
_entity.id
_entity.type
_entity.pdbx_description
1 polymer ?
#
loop_
_entity_poly.entity_id
_entity_poly.type
_entity_poly.pdbx_seq_one_letter_code
_entity_poly.pdbx_strand_id
1 'polypeptide(L)'
;EKKHRIEDALEAVRSAQQEGIVCGGGTAFALAAEKIAITTDEPQQAYGAAVIKEACREPLRQMALNANESPDIIIEKVLTASKNYGWNFRTGELVNLFKSGVIDPVKVTRTALQNAASCAGTLITTN
;
A
#
# COMPACT_ATOMS: atom_id res chain seq x y z
N GLU A 1 -0.33 16.34 20.33
CA GLU A 1 -1.19 15.43 19.53
C GLU A 1 -2.18 16.17 18.60
N LYS A 2 -3.12 16.98 19.11
CA LYS A 2 -4.09 17.70 18.25
C LYS A 2 -3.43 18.59 17.17
N LYS A 3 -2.38 19.33 17.52
CA LYS A 3 -1.64 20.20 16.57
C LYS A 3 -0.99 19.40 15.44
N HIS A 4 -0.25 18.33 15.77
CA HIS A 4 0.41 17.48 14.77
C HIS A 4 -0.59 16.82 13.82
N ARG A 5 -1.74 16.34 14.31
CA ARG A 5 -2.79 15.79 13.43
C ARG A 5 -3.34 16.80 12.41
N ILE A 6 -3.39 18.09 12.78
CA ILE A 6 -3.84 19.16 11.88
C ILE A 6 -2.76 19.43 10.82
N GLU A 7 -1.49 19.47 11.23
CA GLU A 7 -0.35 19.66 10.33
C GLU A 7 -0.26 18.50 9.33
N ASP A 8 -0.37 17.24 9.79
CA ASP A 8 -0.36 16.05 8.95
C ASP A 8 -1.52 16.06 7.94
N ALA A 9 -2.73 16.42 8.38
CA ALA A 9 -3.89 16.50 7.50
C ALA A 9 -3.72 17.59 6.43
N LEU A 10 -3.14 18.74 6.79
CA LEU A 10 -2.88 19.84 5.85
C LEU A 10 -1.90 19.40 4.75
N GLU A 11 -0.81 18.73 5.13
CA GLU A 11 0.20 18.23 4.20
C GLU A 11 -0.33 17.08 3.32
N ALA A 12 -1.17 16.21 3.86
CA ALA A 12 -1.85 15.17 3.09
C ALA A 12 -2.74 15.77 2.00
N VAL A 13 -3.54 16.79 2.33
CA VAL A 13 -4.41 17.47 1.35
C VAL A 13 -3.59 18.20 0.28
N ARG A 14 -2.51 18.90 0.66
CA ARG A 14 -1.60 19.55 -0.30
C ARG A 14 -0.98 18.53 -1.25
N SER A 15 -0.52 17.40 -0.71
CA SER A 15 0.08 16.32 -1.51
C SER A 15 -0.94 15.68 -2.45
N ALA A 16 -2.18 15.48 -1.99
CA ALA A 16 -3.28 14.97 -2.79
C ALA A 16 -3.65 15.92 -3.94
N GLN A 17 -3.57 17.24 -3.75
CA GLN A 17 -3.79 18.22 -4.82
C GLN A 17 -2.70 18.18 -5.89
N GLN A 18 -1.46 17.87 -5.52
CA GLN A 18 -0.32 17.87 -6.44
C GLN A 18 -0.22 16.59 -7.29
N GLU A 19 -0.33 15.42 -6.65
CA GLU A 19 -0.07 14.12 -7.30
C GLU A 19 -1.33 13.23 -7.39
N GLY A 20 -2.46 13.70 -6.89
CA GLY A 20 -3.71 12.93 -6.86
C GLY A 20 -3.81 11.96 -5.68
N ILE A 21 -4.85 11.12 -5.74
CA ILE A 21 -5.24 10.18 -4.69
C ILE A 21 -5.41 8.77 -5.24
N VAL A 22 -5.17 7.78 -4.38
CA VAL A 22 -5.32 6.35 -4.66
C VAL A 22 -6.17 5.68 -3.58
N CYS A 23 -6.57 4.44 -3.84
CA CYS A 23 -7.23 3.59 -2.86
C CYS A 23 -6.34 3.39 -1.63
N GLY A 24 -6.84 3.78 -0.46
CA GLY A 24 -6.06 3.68 0.77
C GLY A 24 -6.03 2.26 1.36
N GLY A 25 -5.59 2.18 2.61
CA GLY A 25 -5.67 0.94 3.39
C GLY A 25 -4.81 -0.20 2.85
N GLY A 26 -3.67 0.11 2.23
CA GLY A 26 -2.78 -0.88 1.61
C GLY A 26 -3.28 -1.46 0.27
N THR A 27 -4.49 -1.12 -0.16
CA THR A 27 -5.10 -1.66 -1.39
C THR A 27 -4.33 -1.22 -2.64
N ALA A 28 -3.88 0.04 -2.71
CA ALA A 28 -3.10 0.53 -3.85
C ALA A 28 -1.81 -0.25 -4.07
N PHE A 29 -1.08 -0.60 -3.02
CA PHE A 29 0.17 -1.37 -3.12
C PHE A 29 -0.09 -2.78 -3.65
N ALA A 30 -1.02 -3.50 -3.04
CA ALA A 30 -1.35 -4.87 -3.43
C ALA A 30 -1.80 -4.96 -4.90
N LEU A 31 -2.71 -4.07 -5.33
CA LEU A 31 -3.20 -4.06 -6.71
C LEU A 31 -2.15 -3.62 -7.73
N ALA A 32 -1.26 -2.69 -7.36
CA ALA A 32 -0.18 -2.24 -8.25
C ALA A 32 0.84 -3.36 -8.46
N ALA A 33 1.23 -4.06 -7.40
CA ALA A 33 2.22 -5.14 -7.45
C ALA A 33 1.79 -6.31 -8.36
N GLU A 34 0.50 -6.68 -8.35
CA GLU A 34 -0.02 -7.74 -9.23
C GLU A 34 0.00 -7.37 -10.71
N LYS A 35 -0.20 -6.08 -11.04
CA LYS A 35 -0.33 -5.63 -12.44
C LYS A 35 1.02 -5.40 -13.12
N ILE A 36 2.10 -5.31 -12.36
CA ILE A 36 3.42 -5.02 -12.90
C ILE A 36 4.11 -6.35 -13.26
N ALA A 37 4.44 -6.52 -14.54
CA ALA A 37 5.38 -7.54 -15.00
C ALA A 37 6.79 -6.93 -15.01
N ILE A 38 7.72 -7.53 -14.26
CA ILE A 38 9.14 -7.14 -14.26
C ILE A 38 9.90 -8.25 -14.96
N THR A 39 10.50 -7.94 -16.10
CA THR A 39 11.35 -8.85 -16.88
C THR A 39 12.80 -8.47 -16.68
N THR A 40 13.64 -9.45 -16.39
CA THR A 40 15.10 -9.30 -16.26
C THR A 40 15.77 -10.59 -16.71
N ASP A 41 16.96 -10.46 -17.28
CA ASP A 41 17.78 -11.59 -17.72
C ASP A 41 18.61 -12.18 -16.56
N GLU A 42 18.59 -11.54 -15.38
CA GLU A 42 19.38 -11.94 -14.22
C GLU A 42 18.46 -12.57 -13.12
N PRO A 43 18.74 -13.81 -12.65
CA PRO A 43 17.92 -14.50 -11.66
C PRO A 43 17.77 -13.85 -10.27
N GLN A 44 18.83 -13.25 -9.71
CA GLN A 44 18.80 -12.50 -8.44
C GLN A 44 17.92 -11.26 -8.52
N GLN A 45 17.92 -10.54 -9.65
CA GLN A 45 17.03 -9.40 -9.88
C GLN A 45 15.57 -9.86 -9.96
N ALA A 46 15.31 -11.00 -10.60
CA ALA A 46 13.96 -11.60 -10.63
C ALA A 46 13.47 -11.96 -9.22
N TYR A 47 14.37 -12.51 -8.39
CA TYR A 47 14.08 -12.78 -6.98
C TYR A 47 13.79 -11.50 -6.19
N GLY A 48 14.60 -10.45 -6.35
CA GLY A 48 14.37 -9.15 -5.71
C GLY A 48 13.02 -8.54 -6.09
N ALA A 49 12.64 -8.61 -7.36
CA ALA A 49 11.32 -8.18 -7.82
C ALA A 49 10.18 -8.96 -7.15
N ALA A 50 10.32 -10.27 -6.97
CA ALA A 50 9.33 -11.09 -6.26
C ALA A 50 9.21 -10.69 -4.78
N VAL A 51 10.32 -10.39 -4.11
CA VAL A 51 10.32 -9.91 -2.72
C VAL A 51 9.59 -8.58 -2.59
N ILE A 52 9.83 -7.62 -3.49
CA ILE A 52 9.13 -6.33 -3.48
C ILE A 52 7.62 -6.51 -3.70
N LYS A 53 7.23 -7.43 -4.61
CA LYS A 53 5.80 -7.73 -4.83
C LYS A 53 5.12 -8.27 -3.59
N GLU A 54 5.75 -9.19 -2.87
CA GLU A 54 5.20 -9.70 -1.62
C GLU A 54 5.17 -8.62 -0.53
N ALA A 55 6.22 -7.80 -0.41
CA ALA A 55 6.28 -6.69 0.54
C ALA A 55 5.16 -5.67 0.32
N CYS A 56 4.70 -5.46 -0.91
CA CYS A 56 3.55 -4.58 -1.21
C CYS A 56 2.22 -5.08 -0.64
N ARG A 57 2.11 -6.36 -0.23
CA ARG A 57 0.91 -6.91 0.44
C ARG A 57 0.96 -6.70 1.95
N GLU A 58 2.13 -6.45 2.52
CA GLU A 58 2.33 -6.30 3.97
C GLU A 58 1.52 -5.17 4.62
N PRO A 59 1.33 -3.98 4.01
CA PRO A 59 0.49 -2.95 4.62
C PRO A 59 -0.96 -3.42 4.84
N LEU A 60 -1.52 -4.15 3.87
CA LEU A 60 -2.88 -4.70 3.96
C LEU A 60 -2.94 -5.83 5.00
N ARG A 61 -1.92 -6.71 5.03
CA ARG A 61 -1.75 -7.77 6.02
C ARG A 61 -1.70 -7.21 7.45
N GLN A 62 -0.91 -6.17 7.67
CA GLN A 62 -0.79 -5.53 8.97
C GLN A 62 -2.11 -4.91 9.42
N MET A 63 -2.87 -4.30 8.51
CA MET A 63 -4.20 -3.77 8.84
C MET A 63 -5.20 -4.86 9.24
N ALA A 64 -5.19 -6.01 8.55
CA ALA A 64 -6.02 -7.15 8.90
C ALA A 64 -5.67 -7.71 10.28
N LEU A 65 -4.38 -7.86 10.59
CA LEU A 65 -3.93 -8.26 11.92
C LEU A 65 -4.38 -7.29 13.00
N ASN A 66 -4.26 -5.98 12.74
CA ASN A 66 -4.70 -4.93 13.67
C ASN A 66 -6.23 -4.94 13.88
N ALA A 67 -6.99 -5.47 12.92
CA ALA A 67 -8.44 -5.62 12.98
C ALA A 67 -8.89 -7.01 13.50
N ASN A 68 -7.95 -7.88 13.92
CA ASN A 68 -8.21 -9.26 14.31
C ASN A 68 -8.91 -10.10 13.22
N GLU A 69 -8.64 -9.78 11.96
CA GLU A 69 -9.14 -10.51 10.80
C GLU A 69 -8.04 -11.36 10.15
N SER A 70 -8.44 -12.37 9.36
CA SER A 70 -7.49 -13.23 8.65
C SER A 70 -6.87 -12.48 7.46
N PRO A 71 -5.54 -12.22 7.46
CA PRO A 71 -4.91 -11.43 6.41
C PRO A 71 -5.03 -12.03 5.03
N ASP A 72 -4.88 -13.35 4.90
CA ASP A 72 -4.90 -14.03 3.60
C ASP A 72 -6.28 -13.92 2.95
N ILE A 73 -7.35 -14.05 3.75
CA ILE A 73 -8.73 -13.86 3.27
C ILE A 73 -8.96 -12.42 2.81
N ILE A 74 -8.45 -11.42 3.54
CA ILE A 74 -8.61 -10.01 3.16
C ILE A 74 -7.81 -9.68 1.89
N ILE A 75 -6.57 -10.14 1.79
CA ILE A 75 -5.74 -9.95 0.60
C ILE A 75 -6.43 -10.57 -0.62
N GLU A 76 -6.90 -11.82 -0.53
CA GLU A 76 -7.59 -12.49 -1.64
C GLU A 76 -8.84 -11.72 -2.08
N LYS A 77 -9.67 -11.29 -1.12
CA LYS A 77 -10.86 -10.47 -1.41
C LYS A 77 -10.51 -9.17 -2.13
N VAL A 78 -9.43 -8.50 -1.73
CA VAL A 78 -9.00 -7.24 -2.36
C VAL A 78 -8.42 -7.49 -3.76
N LEU A 79 -7.62 -8.54 -3.96
CA LEU A 79 -7.01 -8.85 -5.25
C LEU A 79 -8.04 -9.31 -6.31
N THR A 80 -9.10 -9.98 -5.88
CA THR A 80 -10.20 -10.42 -6.76
C THR A 80 -11.29 -9.36 -6.96
N ALA A 81 -11.23 -8.25 -6.23
CA ALA A 81 -12.23 -7.19 -6.31
C ALA A 81 -12.15 -6.38 -7.61
N SER A 82 -13.26 -5.70 -7.91
CA SER A 82 -13.31 -4.72 -8.99
C SER A 82 -12.38 -3.54 -8.73
N LYS A 83 -12.01 -2.83 -9.80
CA LYS A 83 -11.23 -1.58 -9.69
C LYS A 83 -11.87 -0.65 -8.66
N ASN A 84 -11.04 -0.04 -7.81
CA ASN A 84 -11.44 0.89 -6.74
C ASN A 84 -12.13 0.26 -5.52
N TYR A 85 -12.34 -1.06 -5.50
CA TYR A 85 -12.83 -1.75 -4.32
C TYR A 85 -11.67 -2.20 -3.44
N GLY A 86 -11.90 -2.17 -2.13
CA GLY A 86 -10.97 -2.66 -1.13
C GLY A 86 -11.67 -2.83 0.21
N TRP A 87 -10.93 -3.32 1.19
CA TRP A 87 -11.49 -3.65 2.48
C TRP A 87 -11.51 -2.44 3.41
N ASN A 88 -12.70 -2.06 3.89
CA ASN A 88 -12.84 -1.01 4.88
C ASN A 88 -12.79 -1.62 6.28
N PHE A 89 -11.62 -1.56 6.92
CA PHE A 89 -11.39 -2.08 8.28
C PHE A 89 -12.22 -1.39 9.37
N ARG A 90 -12.86 -0.25 9.08
CA ARG A 90 -13.79 0.38 10.03
C ARG A 90 -15.15 -0.33 10.05
N THR A 91 -15.61 -0.81 8.89
CA THR A 91 -16.94 -1.42 8.72
C THR A 91 -16.89 -2.94 8.56
N GLY A 92 -15.72 -3.51 8.22
CA GLY A 92 -15.56 -4.94 7.94
C GLY A 92 -16.17 -5.35 6.60
N GLU A 93 -16.16 -4.45 5.61
CA GLU A 93 -16.83 -4.67 4.32
C GLU A 93 -15.95 -4.33 3.12
N LEU A 94 -16.15 -5.07 2.02
CA LEU A 94 -15.54 -4.76 0.73
C LEU A 94 -16.36 -3.66 0.03
N VAL A 95 -15.80 -2.46 -0.07
CA VAL A 95 -16.50 -1.28 -0.57
C VAL A 95 -15.66 -0.52 -1.60
N ASN A 96 -16.32 0.36 -2.37
CA ASN A 96 -15.59 1.31 -3.20
C ASN A 96 -14.90 2.35 -2.31
N LEU A 97 -13.57 2.31 -2.25
CA LEU A 97 -12.77 3.08 -1.31
C LEU A 97 -12.80 4.60 -1.57
N PHE A 98 -12.95 5.02 -2.83
CA PHE A 98 -13.13 6.43 -3.16
C PHE A 98 -14.48 6.95 -2.65
N LYS A 99 -15.55 6.17 -2.81
CA LYS A 99 -16.88 6.55 -2.31
C LYS A 99 -16.96 6.54 -0.79
N SER A 100 -16.25 5.63 -0.12
CA SER A 100 -16.19 5.58 1.34
C SER A 100 -15.20 6.56 1.97
N GLY A 101 -14.41 7.27 1.15
CA GLY A 101 -13.44 8.26 1.62
C GLY A 101 -12.15 7.65 2.21
N VAL A 102 -11.91 6.35 2.00
CA VAL A 102 -10.67 5.67 2.42
C VAL A 102 -9.65 5.82 1.29
N ILE A 103 -9.00 6.99 1.27
CA ILE A 103 -8.08 7.40 0.21
C ILE A 103 -6.74 7.83 0.79
N ASP A 104 -5.67 7.57 0.05
CA ASP A 104 -4.32 8.00 0.40
C ASP A 104 -3.75 8.92 -0.69
N PRO A 105 -2.98 9.97 -0.35
CA PRO A 105 -2.26 10.76 -1.34
C PRO A 105 -1.20 9.93 -2.05
N VAL A 106 -1.16 10.00 -3.38
CA VAL A 106 -0.21 9.23 -4.22
C VAL A 106 1.24 9.44 -3.78
N LYS A 107 1.60 10.69 -3.48
CA LYS A 107 2.93 11.08 -3.02
C LYS A 107 3.36 10.31 -1.79
N VAL A 108 2.48 10.18 -0.80
CA VAL A 108 2.77 9.50 0.47
C VAL A 108 2.99 8.01 0.22
N THR A 109 2.09 7.37 -0.53
CA THR A 109 2.19 5.95 -0.91
C THR A 109 3.49 5.66 -1.66
N ARG A 110 3.84 6.48 -2.65
CA ARG A 110 5.07 6.35 -3.45
C ARG A 110 6.32 6.54 -2.60
N THR A 111 6.39 7.62 -1.83
CA THR A 111 7.55 7.94 -1.01
C THR A 111 7.77 6.90 0.09
N ALA A 112 6.70 6.36 0.68
CA ALA A 112 6.81 5.28 1.66
C ALA A 112 7.51 4.04 1.06
N LEU A 113 7.10 3.59 -0.12
CA LEU A 113 7.73 2.44 -0.79
C LEU A 113 9.18 2.72 -1.19
N GLN A 114 9.47 3.90 -1.72
CA GLN A 114 10.84 4.29 -2.10
C GLN A 114 11.77 4.33 -0.89
N ASN A 115 11.31 4.90 0.23
CA ASN A 115 12.09 4.96 1.46
C ASN A 115 12.30 3.56 2.05
N ALA A 116 11.27 2.71 2.06
CA ALA A 116 11.38 1.33 2.54
C ALA A 116 12.41 0.53 1.72
N ALA A 117 12.36 0.63 0.38
CA ALA A 117 13.32 -0.01 -0.50
C ALA A 117 14.76 0.51 -0.28
N SER A 118 14.92 1.83 -0.07
CA SER A 118 16.22 2.42 0.24
C SER A 118 16.80 1.89 1.54
N CYS A 119 16.01 1.84 2.61
CA CYS A 119 16.45 1.33 3.91
C CYS A 119 16.80 -0.17 3.83
N ALA A 120 15.96 -0.97 3.17
CA ALA A 120 16.22 -2.40 2.98
C ALA A 120 17.50 -2.65 2.17
N GLY A 121 17.73 -1.88 1.10
CA GLY A 121 18.95 -1.98 0.31
C GLY A 121 20.21 -1.73 1.13
N THR A 122 20.21 -0.69 1.97
CA THR A 122 21.34 -0.42 2.89
C THR A 122 21.54 -1.55 3.89
N LEU A 123 20.46 -2.05 4.49
CA LEU A 123 20.51 -3.11 5.50
C LEU A 123 21.06 -4.44 4.94
N ILE A 124 20.70 -4.79 3.71
CA ILE A 124 21.13 -6.04 3.06
C ILE A 124 22.60 -5.97 2.61
N THR A 125 23.08 -4.78 2.24
CA THR A 125 24.42 -4.61 1.64
C THR A 125 25.50 -4.27 2.66
N THR A 126 25.12 -3.74 3.82
CA THR A 126 26.03 -3.33 4.88
C THR A 126 26.18 -4.46 5.90
N ASN A 127 27.37 -5.08 5.95
CA ASN A 127 27.80 -5.99 7.01
C ASN A 127 28.43 -5.24 8.18
#